data_AF-A0A9P5SS34-F1
#
_entry.id   AF-A0A9P5SS34-F1
#
_cell.length_a   1.000
_cell.length_b   1.000
_cell.length_c   1.000
_cell.angle_alpha   90.00
_cell.angle_beta   90.00
_cell.angle_gamma   90.00
#
_symmetry.space_group_name_H-M   'P 1'
#
loop_
_entity.id
_entity.type
_entity.pdbx_description
1 polymer ?
#
loop_
_entity_poly.entity_id
_entity_poly.type
_entity_poly.pdbx_seq_one_letter_code
_entity_poly.pdbx_strand_id
1 'polypeptide(L)'
;MKFLASVAALGAMAVSVSAFVFPSEPLAASKYKPNDIMNISWTEDNKPPLLSSAPIFNIYFMTGSNLVQTKLATVAENVDPSKTTSVPYKVPYVSPPGQIYFLYFETKDLKGQAWATRFTVTDELGTAMPTFDPLTNPGGNGTIVTPTPKPTTAAPTATGNDANPTATAAGKSGASTLTASMSVAAAVVGALAMAAF
;
A
#
# COMPACT_ATOMS: atom_id res chain seq x y z
N MET A 1 14.09 -50.32 45.93
CA MET A 1 14.43 -49.69 44.63
C MET A 1 13.94 -48.26 44.69
N LYS A 2 14.83 -47.26 44.62
CA LYS A 2 14.48 -45.83 44.71
C LYS A 2 14.45 -45.28 43.28
N PHE A 3 13.28 -44.88 42.79
CA PHE A 3 13.14 -44.17 41.52
C PHE A 3 13.24 -42.66 41.78
N LEU A 4 14.29 -42.03 41.22
CA LEU A 4 14.45 -40.59 41.17
C LEU A 4 13.67 -40.06 39.96
N ALA A 5 12.64 -39.27 40.21
CA ALA A 5 11.90 -38.54 39.18
C ALA A 5 12.54 -37.17 38.96
N SER A 6 13.19 -36.99 37.81
CA SER A 6 13.69 -35.69 37.36
C SER A 6 12.57 -34.95 36.63
N VAL A 7 12.05 -33.88 37.24
CA VAL A 7 11.12 -32.94 36.59
C VAL A 7 11.95 -31.83 35.95
N ALA A 8 12.01 -31.81 34.61
CA ALA A 8 12.61 -30.71 33.85
C ALA A 8 11.57 -29.60 33.65
N ALA A 9 11.81 -28.43 34.24
CA ALA A 9 10.99 -27.25 34.04
C ALA A 9 11.32 -26.59 32.68
N LEU A 10 10.38 -26.63 31.73
CA LEU A 10 10.42 -25.78 30.54
C LEU A 10 10.05 -24.35 30.94
N GLY A 11 11.05 -23.48 31.06
CA GLY A 11 10.83 -22.04 31.17
C GLY A 11 10.45 -21.45 29.81
N ALA A 12 9.21 -20.97 29.68
CA ALA A 12 8.78 -20.20 28.52
C ALA A 12 9.44 -18.82 28.55
N MET A 13 10.36 -18.55 27.60
CA MET A 13 10.89 -17.21 27.41
C MET A 13 9.87 -16.37 26.65
N ALA A 14 9.21 -15.44 27.35
CA ALA A 14 8.39 -14.42 26.73
C ALA A 14 9.32 -13.40 26.05
N VAL A 15 9.39 -13.45 24.73
CA VAL A 15 10.03 -12.41 23.92
C VAL A 15 9.07 -11.22 23.82
N SER A 16 9.32 -10.17 24.61
CA SER A 16 8.60 -8.91 24.48
C SER A 16 9.07 -8.19 23.21
N VAL A 17 8.24 -8.19 22.16
CA VAL A 17 8.49 -7.36 20.96
C VAL A 17 8.10 -5.93 21.30
N SER A 18 9.08 -5.01 21.28
CA SER A 18 8.83 -3.57 21.43
C SER A 18 8.59 -2.97 20.04
N ALA A 19 7.41 -2.40 19.83
CA ALA A 19 7.12 -1.61 18.64
C ALA A 19 7.73 -0.22 18.83
N PHE A 20 8.72 0.12 18.00
CA PHE A 20 9.43 1.41 18.07
C PHE A 20 8.84 2.46 17.11
N VAL A 21 8.02 2.02 16.15
CA VAL A 21 7.26 2.87 15.21
C VAL A 21 5.83 2.36 15.14
N PHE A 22 4.89 3.25 14.88
CA PHE A 22 3.50 2.91 14.56
C PHE A 22 3.21 3.24 13.10
N PRO A 23 3.19 2.25 12.18
CA PRO A 23 2.88 2.51 10.78
C PRO A 23 1.46 3.06 10.62
N SER A 24 1.33 4.21 9.96
CA SER A 24 0.06 4.90 9.73
C SER A 24 -0.42 4.78 8.29
N GLU A 25 0.49 4.62 7.32
CA GLU A 25 0.16 4.28 5.93
C GLU A 25 1.16 3.25 5.38
N PRO A 26 0.70 2.29 4.58
CA PRO A 26 -0.66 2.11 4.08
C PRO A 26 -1.63 1.48 5.10
N LEU A 27 -2.90 1.90 5.05
CA LEU A 27 -4.00 1.30 5.79
C LEU A 27 -4.54 0.02 5.13
N ALA A 28 -5.32 -0.75 5.88
CA ALA A 28 -5.95 -1.97 5.36
C ALA A 28 -6.81 -1.73 4.11
N ALA A 29 -7.51 -0.59 4.07
CA ALA A 29 -8.35 -0.20 2.95
C ALA A 29 -7.56 0.35 1.75
N SER A 30 -6.25 0.62 1.91
CA SER A 30 -5.42 1.19 0.85
C SER A 30 -5.26 0.22 -0.31
N LYS A 31 -5.39 0.77 -1.52
CA LYS A 31 -5.28 0.04 -2.79
C LYS A 31 -4.31 0.76 -3.70
N TYR A 32 -3.36 0.03 -4.26
CA TYR A 32 -2.37 0.56 -5.20
C TYR A 32 -2.34 -0.26 -6.49
N LYS A 33 -2.13 0.42 -7.61
CA LYS A 33 -1.77 -0.20 -8.88
C LYS A 33 -0.24 -0.31 -9.00
N PRO A 34 0.27 -1.21 -9.86
CA PRO A 34 1.68 -1.20 -10.19
C PRO A 34 2.10 0.16 -10.74
N ASN A 35 3.30 0.61 -10.33
CA ASN A 35 3.89 1.93 -10.59
C ASN A 35 3.30 3.12 -9.83
N ASP A 36 2.24 2.96 -9.03
CA ASP A 36 1.79 4.01 -8.13
C ASP A 36 2.89 4.36 -7.12
N ILE A 37 2.92 5.62 -6.67
CA ILE A 37 3.77 6.06 -5.56
C ILE A 37 2.99 5.89 -4.26
N MET A 38 3.37 4.88 -3.49
CA MET A 38 2.87 4.66 -2.14
C MET A 38 3.71 5.46 -1.14
N ASN A 39 3.08 6.39 -0.42
CA ASN A 39 3.72 7.09 0.69
C ASN A 39 3.59 6.26 1.96
N ILE A 40 4.70 5.69 2.40
CA ILE A 40 4.78 4.86 3.59
C ILE A 40 5.06 5.79 4.75
N SER A 41 4.15 5.88 5.72
CA SER A 41 4.29 6.78 6.86
C SER A 41 4.13 6.07 8.20
N TRP A 42 4.73 6.65 9.23
CA TRP A 42 4.65 6.16 10.59
C TRP A 42 4.63 7.31 11.58
N THR A 43 4.09 7.02 12.76
CA THR A 43 4.06 7.94 13.90
C THR A 43 4.83 7.36 15.09
N GLU A 44 5.22 8.26 15.98
CA GLU A 44 5.73 7.96 17.32
C GLU A 44 4.59 7.34 18.15
N ASP A 45 4.82 6.20 18.82
CA ASP A 45 3.83 5.58 19.70
C ASP A 45 3.96 6.03 21.17
N ASN A 46 4.90 6.95 21.42
CA ASN A 46 5.31 7.50 22.72
C ASN A 46 5.73 6.43 23.74
N LYS A 47 6.10 5.23 23.29
CA LYS A 47 6.65 4.18 24.15
C LYS A 47 8.16 4.10 23.97
N PRO A 48 8.92 3.88 25.06
CA PRO A 48 10.36 3.68 24.93
C PRO A 48 10.72 2.43 24.11
N PRO A 49 11.75 2.49 23.24
CA PRO A 49 12.53 3.68 22.89
C PRO A 49 11.75 4.63 21.96
N LEU A 50 11.75 5.93 22.29
CA LEU A 50 11.09 6.97 21.49
C LEU A 50 11.80 7.15 20.14
N LEU A 51 11.11 7.57 19.08
CA LEU A 51 11.67 7.91 17.76
C LEU A 51 12.80 8.93 17.84
N SER A 52 12.68 9.90 18.75
CA SER A 52 13.74 10.88 19.02
C SER A 52 15.05 10.28 19.56
N SER A 53 14.99 9.09 20.16
CA SER A 53 16.15 8.28 20.56
C SER A 53 16.23 6.95 19.79
N ALA A 54 15.43 6.80 18.73
CA ALA A 54 15.18 5.49 18.16
C ALA A 54 16.34 5.04 17.28
N PRO A 55 16.56 3.73 17.25
CA PRO A 55 17.49 3.12 16.31
C PRO A 55 17.05 3.37 14.87
N ILE A 56 18.06 3.64 14.04
CA ILE A 56 17.95 3.61 12.58
C ILE A 56 17.38 2.24 12.15
N PHE A 57 16.42 2.26 11.23
CA PHE A 57 15.70 1.06 10.80
C PHE A 57 15.61 0.94 9.28
N ASN A 58 15.17 -0.23 8.84
CA ASN A 58 14.91 -0.55 7.43
C ASN A 58 13.42 -0.85 7.25
N ILE A 59 12.93 -0.65 6.03
CA ILE A 59 11.56 -0.97 5.64
C ILE A 59 11.61 -2.00 4.52
N TYR A 60 10.82 -3.05 4.68
CA TYR A 60 10.74 -4.15 3.73
C TYR A 60 9.31 -4.34 3.23
N PHE A 61 9.19 -4.64 1.94
CA PHE A 61 7.93 -5.04 1.32
C PHE A 61 7.81 -6.56 1.41
N MET A 62 6.74 -7.03 2.05
CA MET A 62 6.58 -8.41 2.50
C MET A 62 5.27 -9.03 2.00
N THR A 63 5.22 -10.36 2.06
CA THR A 63 4.02 -11.16 1.83
C THR A 63 4.02 -12.41 2.71
N GLY A 64 2.95 -13.21 2.64
CA GLY A 64 2.82 -14.44 3.40
C GLY A 64 1.99 -14.31 4.67
N SER A 65 1.98 -15.41 5.41
CA SER A 65 1.15 -15.64 6.60
C SER A 65 1.73 -14.98 7.84
N ASN A 66 0.96 -14.91 8.93
CA ASN A 66 1.45 -14.29 10.16
C ASN A 66 2.68 -15.03 10.73
N LEU A 67 2.74 -16.35 10.52
CA LEU A 67 3.82 -17.23 11.01
C LEU A 67 4.97 -17.41 10.01
N VAL A 68 4.70 -17.18 8.72
CA VAL A 68 5.67 -17.41 7.64
C VAL A 68 5.61 -16.22 6.68
N GLN A 69 6.52 -15.28 6.88
CA GLN A 69 6.62 -14.05 6.13
C GLN A 69 7.78 -14.14 5.14
N THR A 70 7.60 -13.64 3.92
CA THR A 70 8.62 -13.61 2.88
C THR A 70 8.91 -12.18 2.49
N LYS A 71 10.20 -11.81 2.52
CA LYS A 71 10.68 -10.53 2.00
C LYS A 71 10.68 -10.57 0.48
N LEU A 72 10.01 -9.59 -0.13
CA LEU A 72 9.95 -9.41 -1.58
C LEU A 72 10.94 -8.35 -2.06
N ALA A 73 11.02 -7.22 -1.35
CA ALA A 73 11.94 -6.13 -1.69
C ALA A 73 12.35 -5.33 -0.45
N THR A 74 13.47 -4.62 -0.59
CA THR A 74 13.81 -3.52 0.32
C THR A 74 13.16 -2.24 -0.18
N VAL A 75 12.38 -1.61 0.68
CA VAL A 75 11.71 -0.32 0.41
C VAL A 75 12.68 0.82 0.70
N ALA A 76 13.28 0.79 1.89
CA ALA A 76 14.21 1.81 2.36
C ALA A 76 15.19 1.18 3.35
N GLU A 77 16.41 1.71 3.36
CA GLU A 77 17.43 1.33 4.34
C GLU A 77 17.92 2.56 5.09
N ASN A 78 18.39 2.33 6.30
CA ASN A 78 19.01 3.38 7.12
C ASN A 78 18.08 4.58 7.39
N VAL A 79 16.79 4.32 7.54
CA VAL A 79 15.80 5.35 7.84
C VAL A 79 16.04 5.90 9.24
N ASP A 80 16.24 7.21 9.28
CA ASP A 80 16.40 7.98 10.51
C ASP A 80 15.06 8.63 10.87
N PRO A 81 14.34 8.13 11.88
CA PRO A 81 13.02 8.64 12.23
C PRO A 81 13.05 10.07 12.78
N SER A 82 14.22 10.59 13.18
CA SER A 82 14.35 12.00 13.58
C SER A 82 14.35 12.97 12.40
N LYS A 83 14.62 12.47 11.18
CA LYS A 83 14.70 13.27 9.95
C LYS A 83 13.46 13.14 9.07
N THR A 84 12.76 12.02 9.14
CA THR A 84 11.57 11.77 8.33
C THR A 84 10.60 10.85 9.03
N THR A 85 9.32 11.02 8.72
CA THR A 85 8.21 10.16 9.13
C THR A 85 7.52 9.50 7.93
N SER A 86 8.09 9.65 6.73
CA SER A 86 7.55 9.09 5.50
C SER A 86 8.61 8.78 4.45
N VAL A 87 8.38 7.76 3.63
CA VAL A 87 9.19 7.42 2.46
C VAL A 87 8.28 7.09 1.27
N PRO A 88 8.50 7.68 0.08
CA PRO A 88 7.80 7.27 -1.13
C PRO A 88 8.38 5.96 -1.67
N TYR A 89 7.51 5.05 -2.09
CA TYR A 89 7.87 3.78 -2.69
C TYR A 89 7.07 3.51 -3.95
N LYS A 90 7.76 3.17 -5.04
CA LYS A 90 7.10 2.81 -6.29
C LYS A 90 6.62 1.36 -6.21
N VAL A 91 5.30 1.18 -6.28
CA VAL A 91 4.68 -0.15 -6.12
C VAL A 91 5.09 -1.06 -7.27
N PRO A 92 5.66 -2.25 -6.99
CA PRO A 92 6.07 -3.18 -8.03
C PRO A 92 4.85 -3.89 -8.64
N TYR A 93 5.08 -4.55 -9.77
CA TYR A 93 4.19 -5.56 -10.28
C TYR A 93 4.26 -6.80 -9.41
N VAL A 94 3.10 -7.37 -9.07
CA VAL A 94 3.03 -8.52 -8.18
C VAL A 94 2.09 -9.60 -8.68
N SER A 95 2.32 -10.83 -8.24
CA SER A 95 1.42 -11.95 -8.49
C SER A 95 1.30 -12.83 -7.23
N PRO A 96 0.07 -13.15 -6.77
CA PRO A 96 -1.21 -12.65 -7.28
C PRO A 96 -1.50 -11.21 -6.83
N PRO A 97 -2.28 -10.41 -7.59
CA PRO A 97 -2.82 -9.16 -7.09
C PRO A 97 -3.82 -9.45 -5.95
N GLY A 98 -3.75 -8.73 -4.84
CA GLY A 98 -4.61 -8.97 -3.68
C GLY A 98 -4.18 -8.23 -2.42
N GLN A 99 -4.97 -8.40 -1.36
CA GLN A 99 -4.73 -7.83 -0.03
C GLN A 99 -3.85 -8.76 0.83
N ILE A 100 -2.63 -9.02 0.37
CA ILE A 100 -1.70 -9.98 0.99
C ILE A 100 -0.30 -9.41 1.23
N TYR A 101 -0.13 -8.13 0.89
CA TYR A 101 1.14 -7.42 1.00
C TYR A 101 1.11 -6.52 2.23
N PHE A 102 2.25 -6.42 2.89
CA PHE A 102 2.40 -5.61 4.09
C PHE A 102 3.83 -5.08 4.17
N LEU A 103 4.04 -4.14 5.08
CA LEU A 103 5.35 -3.58 5.36
C LEU A 103 5.88 -4.10 6.68
N TYR A 104 7.18 -4.34 6.71
CA TYR A 104 7.91 -4.73 7.90
C TYR A 104 9.02 -3.72 8.17
N PHE A 105 9.03 -3.22 9.41
CA PHE A 105 9.95 -2.21 9.91
C PHE A 105 10.86 -2.90 10.92
N GLU A 106 12.17 -2.80 10.72
CA GLU A 106 13.15 -3.52 11.53
C GLU A 106 14.36 -2.65 11.84
N THR A 107 14.71 -2.56 13.12
CA THR A 107 15.91 -1.86 13.56
C THR A 107 17.16 -2.65 13.20
N LYS A 108 18.28 -1.96 12.96
CA LYS A 108 19.53 -2.64 12.58
C LYS A 108 20.04 -3.68 13.57
N ASP A 109 19.75 -3.48 14.86
CA ASP A 109 20.12 -4.40 15.93
C ASP A 109 19.09 -5.52 16.15
N LEU A 110 18.03 -5.57 15.32
CA LEU A 110 16.95 -6.56 15.32
C LEU A 110 16.10 -6.60 16.59
N LYS A 111 16.18 -5.57 17.45
CA LYS A 111 15.42 -5.52 18.70
C LYS A 111 14.07 -4.81 18.57
N GLY A 112 13.93 -3.92 17.60
CA GLY A 112 12.69 -3.21 17.31
C GLY A 112 12.08 -3.74 16.03
N GLN A 113 10.83 -4.20 16.12
CA GLN A 113 10.09 -4.76 15.01
C GLN A 113 8.68 -4.20 15.00
N ALA A 114 8.19 -3.80 13.83
CA ALA A 114 6.83 -3.34 13.66
C ALA A 114 6.30 -3.73 12.27
N TRP A 115 4.98 -3.91 12.17
CA TRP A 115 4.31 -4.31 10.93
C TRP A 115 3.20 -3.32 10.62
N ALA A 116 3.05 -2.98 9.34
CA ALA A 116 1.85 -2.32 8.85
C ALA A 116 0.73 -3.35 8.63
N THR A 117 -0.51 -2.87 8.60
CA THR A 117 -1.64 -3.70 8.17
C THR A 117 -1.47 -4.14 6.71
N ARG A 118 -2.07 -5.29 6.35
CA ARG A 118 -2.07 -5.75 4.95
C ARG A 118 -2.88 -4.81 4.07
N PHE A 119 -2.34 -4.44 2.92
CA PHE A 119 -2.96 -3.57 1.93
C PHE A 119 -3.09 -4.27 0.57
N THR A 120 -3.89 -3.70 -0.32
CA THR A 120 -4.17 -4.29 -1.63
C THR A 120 -3.20 -3.76 -2.68
N VAL A 121 -2.54 -4.67 -3.39
CA VAL A 121 -1.91 -4.36 -4.68
C VAL A 121 -2.74 -5.01 -5.78
N THR A 122 -3.19 -4.20 -6.73
CA THR A 122 -4.04 -4.61 -7.84
C THR A 122 -3.21 -4.98 -9.08
N ASP A 123 -3.84 -5.52 -10.11
CA ASP A 123 -3.25 -5.59 -11.45
C ASP A 123 -3.30 -4.20 -12.14
N GLU A 124 -2.84 -4.12 -13.39
CA GLU A 124 -2.86 -2.86 -14.16
C GLU A 124 -4.29 -2.31 -14.39
N LEU A 125 -5.29 -3.20 -14.46
CA LEU A 125 -6.69 -2.84 -14.66
C LEU A 125 -7.34 -2.36 -13.35
N GLY A 126 -6.71 -2.61 -12.19
CA GLY A 126 -7.26 -2.32 -10.86
C GLY A 126 -8.02 -3.49 -10.24
N THR A 127 -7.89 -4.69 -10.80
CA THR A 127 -8.49 -5.91 -10.27
C THR A 127 -7.63 -6.47 -9.13
N ALA A 128 -8.29 -7.00 -8.09
CA ALA A 128 -7.66 -7.79 -7.05
C ALA A 128 -8.33 -9.17 -7.00
N MET A 129 -7.54 -10.23 -6.78
CA MET A 129 -8.05 -11.57 -6.50
C MET A 129 -8.61 -11.62 -5.06
N PRO A 130 -9.50 -12.57 -4.72
CA PRO A 130 -10.32 -12.46 -3.51
C PRO A 130 -9.50 -12.34 -2.23
N THR A 131 -10.04 -11.54 -1.32
CA THR A 131 -9.56 -11.29 0.04
C THR A 131 -9.52 -12.60 0.83
N PHE A 132 -8.42 -12.84 1.53
CA PHE A 132 -8.27 -13.99 2.43
C PHE A 132 -8.89 -13.65 3.80
N ASP A 133 -9.56 -14.61 4.45
CA ASP A 133 -10.19 -14.43 5.75
C ASP A 133 -9.16 -14.12 6.85
N PRO A 134 -9.20 -12.94 7.48
CA PRO A 134 -8.22 -12.52 8.49
C PRO A 134 -8.17 -13.40 9.75
N LEU A 135 -9.22 -14.19 10.02
CA LEU A 135 -9.33 -14.99 11.24
C LEU A 135 -8.68 -16.37 11.15
N THR A 136 -8.47 -16.90 9.94
CA THR A 136 -7.96 -18.28 9.73
C THR A 136 -6.50 -18.34 9.23
N ASN A 137 -5.79 -17.20 9.26
CA ASN A 137 -4.44 -16.93 8.72
C ASN A 137 -4.44 -16.50 7.23
N PRO A 138 -4.56 -15.19 6.94
CA PRO A 138 -4.94 -14.64 5.62
C PRO A 138 -3.78 -14.35 4.67
N GLY A 139 -2.61 -14.94 4.88
CA GLY A 139 -1.44 -14.57 4.10
C GLY A 139 -1.32 -15.34 2.81
N GLY A 140 -1.69 -14.75 1.68
CA GLY A 140 -1.27 -15.29 0.38
C GLY A 140 0.24 -15.13 0.19
N ASN A 141 0.84 -16.05 -0.56
CA ASN A 141 2.24 -15.96 -0.97
C ASN A 141 2.32 -15.22 -2.31
N GLY A 142 2.71 -13.95 -2.24
CA GLY A 142 2.99 -13.13 -3.41
C GLY A 142 4.43 -13.25 -3.91
N THR A 143 4.65 -12.74 -5.12
CA THR A 143 5.97 -12.54 -5.72
C THR A 143 5.98 -11.23 -6.50
N ILE A 144 7.16 -10.61 -6.66
CA ILE A 144 7.35 -9.52 -7.61
C ILE A 144 7.57 -10.13 -8.99
N VAL A 145 6.86 -9.63 -10.00
CA VAL A 145 6.94 -10.11 -11.38
C VAL A 145 7.34 -8.97 -12.32
N THR A 146 7.84 -9.30 -13.49
CA THR A 146 7.97 -8.32 -14.58
C THR A 146 6.64 -8.19 -15.32
N PRO A 147 6.22 -6.97 -15.72
CA PRO A 147 5.04 -6.82 -16.56
C PRO A 147 5.22 -7.64 -17.84
N THR A 148 4.22 -8.43 -18.19
CA THR A 148 4.21 -9.08 -19.50
C THR A 148 3.88 -8.01 -20.54
N PRO A 149 4.67 -7.83 -21.61
CA PRO A 149 4.36 -6.87 -22.66
C PRO A 149 2.96 -7.15 -23.19
N LYS A 150 2.06 -6.16 -23.08
CA LYS A 150 0.76 -6.24 -23.73
C LYS A 150 1.00 -6.34 -25.24
N PRO A 151 0.44 -7.32 -25.96
CA PRO A 151 0.49 -7.29 -27.42
C PRO A 151 -0.17 -6.01 -27.89
N THR A 152 0.61 -5.13 -28.49
CA THR A 152 0.09 -3.96 -29.19
C THR A 152 -0.72 -4.48 -30.36
N THR A 153 -2.05 -4.48 -30.25
CA THR A 153 -2.90 -4.69 -31.43
C THR A 153 -2.59 -3.55 -32.39
N ALA A 154 -1.76 -3.82 -33.40
CA ALA A 154 -1.56 -2.90 -34.50
C ALA A 154 -2.96 -2.63 -35.10
N ALA A 155 -3.37 -1.36 -35.09
CA ALA A 155 -4.52 -0.95 -35.87
C ALA A 155 -4.28 -1.36 -37.33
N PRO A 156 -5.25 -1.99 -38.02
CA PRO A 156 -5.07 -2.28 -39.44
C PRO A 156 -4.95 -0.96 -40.19
N THR A 157 -3.77 -0.71 -40.76
CA THR A 157 -3.56 0.37 -41.73
C THR A 157 -4.41 0.04 -42.97
N ALA A 158 -5.57 0.66 -43.09
CA ALA A 158 -6.38 0.61 -44.31
C ALA A 158 -5.56 1.24 -45.45
N THR A 159 -5.04 0.39 -46.34
CA THR A 159 -4.45 0.81 -47.61
C THR A 159 -5.56 0.64 -48.65
N GLY A 160 -6.13 1.75 -49.13
CA GLY A 160 -7.21 1.74 -50.11
C GLY A 160 -7.24 3.04 -50.90
N ASN A 161 -6.77 2.95 -52.14
CA ASN A 161 -6.61 4.01 -53.13
C ASN A 161 -7.90 4.76 -53.50
N ASP A 162 -7.67 5.97 -54.02
CA ASP A 162 -8.56 6.89 -54.71
C ASP A 162 -9.67 6.27 -55.59
N ALA A 163 -10.89 6.75 -55.38
CA ALA A 163 -11.88 6.95 -56.45
C ALA A 163 -12.91 8.03 -56.04
N ASN A 164 -12.86 9.18 -56.70
CA ASN A 164 -13.92 10.19 -56.78
C ASN A 164 -14.99 9.69 -57.81
N PRO A 165 -16.31 9.82 -57.56
CA PRO A 165 -17.02 11.05 -57.93
C PRO A 165 -18.20 11.48 -57.03
N THR A 166 -18.30 12.81 -56.87
CA THR A 166 -19.47 13.71 -56.84
C THR A 166 -20.90 13.14 -56.69
N ALA A 167 -21.61 13.51 -55.60
CA ALA A 167 -22.99 14.05 -55.63
C ALA A 167 -23.50 14.58 -54.25
N THR A 168 -23.72 15.88 -54.23
CA THR A 168 -24.66 16.79 -53.53
C THR A 168 -25.65 16.31 -52.42
N ALA A 169 -25.51 17.00 -51.28
CA ALA A 169 -26.49 17.53 -50.30
C ALA A 169 -27.47 16.62 -49.52
N ALA A 170 -27.42 16.70 -48.17
CA ALA A 170 -28.32 17.54 -47.35
C ALA A 170 -28.24 17.18 -45.85
N GLY A 171 -28.19 18.19 -44.98
CA GLY A 171 -28.97 18.15 -43.72
C GLY A 171 -28.24 18.15 -42.38
N LYS A 172 -28.32 19.33 -41.73
CA LYS A 172 -28.52 19.57 -40.27
C LYS A 172 -27.32 19.45 -39.31
N SER A 173 -26.75 20.63 -39.07
CA SER A 173 -26.59 21.30 -37.77
C SER A 173 -26.62 20.44 -36.50
N GLY A 174 -25.44 20.29 -35.87
CA GLY A 174 -25.30 20.01 -34.45
C GLY A 174 -24.34 21.04 -33.85
N ALA A 175 -24.89 22.09 -33.24
CA ALA A 175 -24.13 23.16 -32.62
C ALA A 175 -23.34 22.64 -31.41
N SER A 176 -22.07 23.03 -31.36
CA SER A 176 -21.19 22.86 -30.21
C SER A 176 -21.47 23.98 -29.22
N THR A 177 -21.94 23.64 -28.01
CA THR A 177 -22.05 24.59 -26.90
C THR A 177 -21.08 24.19 -25.80
N LEU A 178 -19.94 24.88 -25.79
CA LEU A 178 -19.11 25.07 -24.61
C LEU A 178 -19.94 25.84 -23.57
N THR A 179 -20.08 25.34 -22.35
CA THR A 179 -20.47 26.16 -21.21
C THR A 179 -19.65 25.74 -19.99
N ALA A 180 -18.94 26.74 -19.48
CA ALA A 180 -18.02 26.68 -18.37
C ALA A 180 -18.75 26.67 -17.01
N SER A 181 -17.97 26.25 -16.01
CA SER A 181 -18.07 26.44 -14.56
C SER A 181 -19.11 27.43 -14.02
N MET A 182 -19.90 26.96 -13.05
CA MET A 182 -20.38 27.80 -11.96
C MET A 182 -20.27 27.08 -10.61
N SER A 183 -19.61 27.78 -9.69
CA SER A 183 -19.47 27.48 -8.26
C SER A 183 -20.82 27.39 -7.56
N VAL A 184 -20.93 26.48 -6.59
CA VAL A 184 -21.94 26.58 -5.53
C VAL A 184 -21.21 26.61 -4.19
N ALA A 185 -21.03 27.82 -3.67
CA ALA A 185 -20.76 28.06 -2.26
C ALA A 185 -22.11 28.36 -1.59
N ALA A 186 -22.59 27.45 -0.75
CA ALA A 186 -23.72 27.71 0.13
C ALA A 186 -23.20 27.97 1.54
N ALA A 187 -23.37 29.22 1.98
CA ALA A 187 -23.17 29.66 3.35
C ALA A 187 -24.28 29.10 4.26
N VAL A 188 -23.91 28.60 5.44
CA VAL A 188 -24.78 28.63 6.61
C VAL A 188 -24.15 29.54 7.63
N VAL A 189 -24.83 30.66 7.84
CA VAL A 189 -24.65 31.62 8.93
C VAL A 189 -25.06 30.94 10.23
N GLY A 190 -24.22 31.07 11.26
CA GLY A 190 -24.53 30.59 12.62
C GLY A 190 -23.55 31.19 13.62
N ALA A 191 -23.71 32.47 13.91
CA ALA A 191 -23.05 33.15 15.01
C ALA A 191 -23.58 32.60 16.35
N LEU A 192 -22.69 32.29 17.29
CA LEU A 192 -22.99 32.44 18.71
C LEU A 192 -21.73 32.95 19.42
N ALA A 193 -21.77 34.24 19.77
CA ALA A 193 -20.85 34.88 20.68
C ALA A 193 -21.25 34.56 22.13
N MET A 194 -20.27 34.28 22.99
CA MET A 194 -20.27 34.60 24.43
C MET A 194 -18.80 34.44 24.89
N ALA A 195 -18.08 35.54 25.12
CA ALA A 195 -18.07 36.40 26.31
C ALA A 195 -16.99 35.96 27.30
N ALA A 196 -16.24 36.98 27.74
CA ALA A 196 -15.02 36.95 28.55
C ALA A 196 -15.19 36.31 29.94
N PHE A 197 -14.09 35.79 30.49
CA PHE A 197 -13.45 36.26 31.72
C PHE A 197 -12.00 35.74 31.78
#